data_AF-A0A161KBA8-F1
#
_entry.id   AF-A0A161KBA8-F1
#
_cell.length_a   1.000
_cell.length_b   1.000
_cell.length_c   1.000
_cell.angle_alpha   90.00
_cell.angle_beta   90.00
_cell.angle_gamma   90.00
#
_symmetry.space_group_name_H-M   'P 1'
#
loop_
_entity.id
_entity.type
_entity.pdbx_description
1 polymer ?
#
loop_
_entity_poly.entity_id
_entity_poly.type
_entity_poly.pdbx_seq_one_letter_code
_entity_poly.pdbx_strand_id
1 'polypeptide(L)'
;MSTAAFDQLRQHQRETHVLASISSCLYWDQNTAMPPAGSAWRGEQLAWVAQQLHRRQTSNHYGDLLAAAEAGLCQLPPDHQAAWRRNLALMRQQRERQRRLDPDLVNALAAAQTRGYSLWQEAKRNQDFPAFAPALEVLIRLRLEQVRQLAEPRSPWETLAQPFEPDISHQRLEQLFAPLRQRLPELVERVRSTSRPPAPPWTLGQATQRSLCEQLLTSWGFDEQRCVLASSPHPFSTDLGPEDFRITSRILTYQPLSAFLATAHEWGHSLYDQGLPGRESPWFGLPLAAPTSMGVHESQSLFWENRVARGRAFSQVWSPRFAEAVGATPWGDANGLWLAMNPLDSGLIRVEAGELSYCLHVLLRYELETDLLERHLPVAELPERWCAQTARYLDMTPAHVGEGCLQDVHWSEGLFGYFPSYALGHLISAQLAEAMEAEIGPIEGHVAAGEERRLLGWLRRHVHPLGRWVNGEQLVQQVTGRPLSAAPFHRYLESKLDRLLAVQSNGDVLCVR
;
A
#
# COMPACT_ATOMS: atom_id res chain seq x y z
N MET A 1 -35.07 -21.57 -13.45
CA MET A 1 -34.79 -21.05 -12.09
C MET A 1 -34.72 -19.54 -12.21
N SER A 2 -35.41 -18.78 -11.34
CA SER A 2 -35.48 -17.32 -11.48
C SER A 2 -34.19 -16.68 -10.99
N THR A 3 -33.39 -16.09 -11.89
CA THR A 3 -32.19 -15.32 -11.53
C THR A 3 -32.50 -13.85 -11.24
N ALA A 4 -33.77 -13.44 -11.32
CA ALA A 4 -34.19 -12.05 -11.29
C ALA A 4 -33.68 -11.27 -10.07
N ALA A 5 -33.67 -11.88 -8.87
CA ALA A 5 -33.16 -11.23 -7.66
C ALA A 5 -31.65 -10.96 -7.73
N PHE A 6 -30.88 -11.92 -8.25
CA PHE A 6 -29.44 -11.77 -8.47
C PHE A 6 -29.14 -10.72 -9.55
N ASP A 7 -29.92 -10.71 -10.63
CA ASP A 7 -29.76 -9.75 -11.73
C ASP A 7 -30.06 -8.32 -11.28
N GLN A 8 -31.12 -8.12 -10.48
CA GLN A 8 -31.43 -6.81 -9.87
C GLN A 8 -30.33 -6.36 -8.91
N LEU A 9 -29.82 -7.25 -8.06
CA LEU A 9 -28.71 -6.95 -7.16
C LEU A 9 -27.43 -6.59 -7.93
N ARG A 10 -27.11 -7.33 -9.01
CA ARG A 10 -25.99 -7.00 -9.91
C ARG A 10 -26.15 -5.61 -10.52
N GLN A 11 -27.34 -5.28 -10.99
CA GLN A 11 -27.60 -3.97 -11.58
C GLN A 11 -27.40 -2.85 -10.55
N HIS A 12 -27.91 -3.02 -9.33
CA HIS A 12 -27.72 -2.05 -8.25
C HIS A 12 -26.23 -1.86 -7.91
N GLN A 13 -25.46 -2.95 -7.86
CA GLN A 13 -24.01 -2.90 -7.62
C GLN A 13 -23.25 -2.26 -8.76
N ARG A 14 -23.59 -2.57 -10.02
CA ARG A 14 -22.98 -1.98 -11.20
C ARG A 14 -23.13 -0.45 -11.20
N GLU A 15 -24.34 0.06 -10.96
CA GLU A 15 -24.59 1.50 -10.86
C GLU A 15 -23.81 2.15 -9.72
N THR A 16 -23.74 1.46 -8.57
CA THR A 16 -22.98 1.94 -7.40
C THR A 16 -21.48 1.98 -7.69
N HIS A 17 -20.93 0.98 -8.40
CA HIS A 17 -19.53 0.92 -8.79
C HIS A 17 -19.19 2.00 -9.83
N VAL A 18 -20.06 2.26 -10.82
CA VAL A 18 -19.88 3.38 -11.77
C VAL A 18 -19.82 4.71 -11.02
N LEU A 19 -20.70 4.92 -10.05
CA LEU A 19 -20.67 6.15 -9.24
C LEU A 19 -19.39 6.26 -8.41
N ALA A 20 -18.90 5.14 -7.87
CA ALA A 20 -17.63 5.10 -7.14
C ALA A 20 -16.44 5.41 -8.06
N SER A 21 -16.44 4.89 -9.28
CA SER A 21 -15.36 5.16 -10.24
C SER A 21 -15.35 6.61 -10.74
N ILE A 22 -16.52 7.27 -10.83
CA ILE A 22 -16.60 8.72 -11.04
C ILE A 22 -15.90 9.47 -9.90
N SER A 23 -16.10 9.04 -8.64
CA SER A 23 -15.39 9.61 -7.50
C SER A 23 -13.87 9.44 -7.63
N SER A 24 -13.41 8.24 -8.01
CA SER A 24 -11.98 7.98 -8.25
C SER A 24 -11.41 8.85 -9.37
N CYS A 25 -12.17 9.09 -10.44
CA CYS A 25 -11.76 9.97 -11.53
C CYS A 25 -11.59 11.43 -11.07
N LEU A 26 -12.55 11.94 -10.27
CA LEU A 26 -12.46 13.27 -9.66
C LEU A 26 -11.25 13.38 -8.73
N TYR A 27 -10.95 12.33 -7.96
CA TYR A 27 -9.77 12.27 -7.09
C TYR A 27 -8.46 12.22 -7.90
N TRP A 28 -8.41 11.43 -8.96
CA TRP A 28 -7.25 11.37 -9.86
C TRP A 28 -6.95 12.74 -10.46
N ASP A 29 -7.97 13.42 -11.00
CA ASP A 29 -7.80 14.75 -11.60
C ASP A 29 -7.34 15.78 -10.56
N GLN A 30 -7.88 15.72 -9.34
CA GLN A 30 -7.51 16.59 -8.23
C GLN A 30 -6.01 16.53 -7.92
N ASN A 31 -5.41 15.35 -8.07
CA ASN A 31 -4.01 15.10 -7.70
C ASN A 31 -3.03 15.15 -8.88
N THR A 32 -3.50 15.44 -10.10
CA THR A 32 -2.67 15.41 -11.31
C THR A 32 -2.77 16.67 -12.15
N ALA A 33 -3.98 17.08 -12.54
CA ALA A 33 -4.19 18.12 -13.54
C ALA A 33 -5.02 19.33 -13.06
N MET A 34 -5.78 19.17 -11.97
CA MET A 34 -6.72 20.19 -11.50
C MET A 34 -6.02 21.52 -11.15
N PRO A 35 -6.49 22.68 -11.67
CA PRO A 35 -5.99 23.98 -11.25
C PRO A 35 -6.28 24.24 -9.75
N PRO A 36 -5.36 24.87 -8.99
CA PRO A 36 -5.55 25.12 -7.56
C PRO A 36 -6.84 25.87 -7.20
N ALA A 37 -7.27 26.82 -8.04
CA ALA A 37 -8.51 27.59 -7.83
C ALA A 37 -9.80 26.73 -7.94
N GLY A 38 -9.72 25.53 -8.52
CA GLY A 38 -10.86 24.60 -8.63
C GLY A 38 -11.15 23.79 -7.36
N SER A 39 -10.29 23.88 -6.33
CA SER A 39 -10.35 23.05 -5.12
C SER A 39 -11.71 23.08 -4.41
N ALA A 40 -12.32 24.27 -4.26
CA ALA A 40 -13.61 24.41 -3.59
C ALA A 40 -14.74 23.66 -4.30
N TRP A 41 -14.87 23.84 -5.62
CA TRP A 41 -15.88 23.16 -6.42
C TRP A 41 -15.63 21.65 -6.51
N ARG A 42 -14.36 21.23 -6.61
CA ARG A 42 -14.00 19.80 -6.54
C ARG A 42 -14.43 19.18 -5.21
N GLY A 43 -14.25 19.90 -4.11
CA GLY A 43 -14.74 19.50 -2.79
C GLY A 43 -16.25 19.27 -2.78
N GLU A 44 -17.03 20.19 -3.37
CA GLU A 44 -18.49 20.03 -3.51
C GLU A 44 -18.88 18.81 -4.36
N GLN A 45 -18.19 18.58 -5.48
CA GLN A 45 -18.42 17.42 -6.35
C GLN A 45 -18.19 16.10 -5.60
N LEU A 46 -17.03 15.96 -4.95
CA LEU A 46 -16.68 14.77 -4.19
C LEU A 46 -17.64 14.53 -3.02
N ALA A 47 -18.01 15.59 -2.30
CA ALA A 47 -18.98 15.49 -1.20
C ALA A 47 -20.35 15.02 -1.67
N TRP A 48 -20.84 15.55 -2.80
CA TRP A 48 -22.12 15.13 -3.37
C TRP A 48 -22.08 13.66 -3.82
N VAL A 49 -21.02 13.24 -4.53
CA VAL A 49 -20.86 11.84 -4.97
C VAL A 49 -20.79 10.90 -3.77
N ALA A 50 -20.04 11.25 -2.73
CA ALA A 50 -19.96 10.49 -1.49
C ALA A 50 -21.34 10.33 -0.81
N GLN A 51 -22.14 11.39 -0.78
CA GLN A 51 -23.51 11.34 -0.25
C GLN A 51 -24.39 10.39 -1.06
N GLN A 52 -24.32 10.43 -2.40
CA GLN A 52 -25.09 9.52 -3.26
C GLN A 52 -24.66 8.05 -3.05
N LEU A 53 -23.35 7.79 -2.95
CA LEU A 53 -22.82 6.46 -2.66
C LEU A 53 -23.33 5.93 -1.31
N HIS A 54 -23.22 6.74 -0.26
CA HIS A 54 -23.70 6.36 1.06
C HIS A 54 -25.20 6.01 1.04
N ARG A 55 -26.05 6.86 0.43
CA ARG A 55 -27.50 6.61 0.29
C ARG A 55 -27.78 5.29 -0.42
N ARG A 56 -27.07 4.98 -1.51
CA ARG A 56 -27.25 3.72 -2.24
C ARG A 56 -26.85 2.51 -1.39
N GLN A 57 -25.76 2.62 -0.64
CA GLN A 57 -25.21 1.55 0.19
C GLN A 57 -25.98 1.31 1.49
N THR A 58 -26.76 2.28 1.98
CA THR A 58 -27.56 2.14 3.23
C THR A 58 -29.06 2.04 2.99
N SER A 59 -29.54 2.20 1.76
CA SER A 59 -30.97 2.18 1.44
C SER A 59 -31.70 0.89 1.86
N ASN A 60 -33.00 1.02 2.14
CA ASN A 60 -33.89 -0.12 2.38
C ASN A 60 -33.99 -1.00 1.13
N HIS A 61 -34.14 -0.38 -0.05
CA HIS A 61 -34.17 -1.08 -1.33
C HIS A 61 -32.97 -2.02 -1.52
N TYR A 62 -31.75 -1.55 -1.24
CA TYR A 62 -30.58 -2.42 -1.31
C TYR A 62 -30.63 -3.58 -0.29
N GLY A 63 -31.17 -3.33 0.91
CA GLY A 63 -31.44 -4.38 1.89
C GLY A 63 -32.41 -5.44 1.39
N ASP A 64 -33.49 -5.01 0.73
CA ASP A 64 -34.50 -5.90 0.16
C ASP A 64 -33.91 -6.75 -0.98
N LEU A 65 -33.06 -6.15 -1.83
CA LEU A 65 -32.34 -6.88 -2.89
C LEU A 65 -31.41 -7.96 -2.32
N LEU A 66 -30.67 -7.66 -1.24
CA LEU A 66 -29.82 -8.63 -0.57
C LEU A 66 -30.65 -9.79 0.01
N ALA A 67 -31.73 -9.50 0.72
CA ALA A 67 -32.61 -10.50 1.31
C ALA A 67 -33.26 -11.40 0.23
N ALA A 68 -33.69 -10.82 -0.89
CA ALA A 68 -34.25 -11.55 -2.02
C ALA A 68 -33.21 -12.48 -2.67
N ALA A 69 -31.98 -12.00 -2.90
CA ALA A 69 -30.91 -12.82 -3.46
C ALA A 69 -30.54 -14.00 -2.54
N GLU A 70 -30.57 -13.80 -1.23
CA GLU A 70 -30.28 -14.86 -0.25
C GLU A 70 -31.35 -15.94 -0.21
N ALA A 71 -32.63 -15.55 -0.23
CA ALA A 71 -33.74 -16.50 -0.34
C ALA A 71 -33.65 -17.32 -1.65
N GLY A 72 -33.08 -16.74 -2.71
CA GLY A 72 -32.85 -17.39 -3.99
C GLY A 72 -31.61 -18.30 -4.07
N LEU A 73 -30.75 -18.35 -3.04
CA LEU A 73 -29.47 -19.08 -3.11
C LEU A 73 -29.64 -20.57 -3.44
N CYS A 74 -30.61 -21.25 -2.85
CA CYS A 74 -30.86 -22.67 -3.09
C CYS A 74 -31.30 -23.00 -4.53
N GLN A 75 -31.67 -21.96 -5.31
CA GLN A 75 -32.10 -22.08 -6.70
C GLN A 75 -30.92 -21.96 -7.69
N LEU A 76 -29.70 -21.72 -7.22
CA LEU A 76 -28.51 -21.63 -8.08
C LEU A 76 -27.76 -22.98 -8.16
N PRO A 77 -26.97 -23.21 -9.22
CA PRO A 77 -26.02 -24.32 -9.27
C PRO A 77 -25.02 -24.27 -8.09
N PRO A 78 -24.58 -25.41 -7.53
CA PRO A 78 -23.70 -25.44 -6.35
C PRO A 78 -22.47 -24.53 -6.43
N ASP A 79 -21.77 -24.51 -7.58
CA ASP A 79 -20.57 -23.70 -7.78
C ASP A 79 -20.87 -22.19 -7.72
N HIS A 80 -22.04 -21.76 -8.20
CA HIS A 80 -22.48 -20.38 -8.08
C HIS A 80 -23.00 -20.05 -6.68
N GLN A 81 -23.52 -21.04 -5.93
CA GLN A 81 -24.00 -20.80 -4.57
C GLN A 81 -22.88 -20.34 -3.65
N ALA A 82 -21.70 -20.97 -3.72
CA ALA A 82 -20.56 -20.60 -2.87
C ALA A 82 -20.09 -19.15 -3.14
N ALA A 83 -19.95 -18.79 -4.42
CA ALA A 83 -19.56 -17.45 -4.84
C ALA A 83 -20.57 -16.38 -4.39
N TRP A 84 -21.86 -16.63 -4.62
CA TRP A 84 -22.90 -15.73 -4.18
C TRP A 84 -22.98 -15.63 -2.66
N ARG A 85 -22.81 -16.72 -1.92
CA ARG A 85 -22.74 -16.68 -0.45
C ARG A 85 -21.65 -15.73 0.03
N ARG A 86 -20.46 -15.81 -0.56
CA ARG A 86 -19.33 -14.92 -0.19
C ARG A 86 -19.61 -13.47 -0.58
N ASN A 87 -20.09 -13.21 -1.80
CA ASN A 87 -20.48 -11.86 -2.23
C ASN A 87 -21.52 -11.24 -1.29
N LEU A 88 -22.60 -11.97 -0.99
CA LEU A 88 -23.68 -11.51 -0.12
C LEU A 88 -23.20 -11.27 1.31
N ALA A 89 -22.33 -12.12 1.83
CA ALA A 89 -21.72 -11.92 3.15
C ALA A 89 -20.90 -10.62 3.21
N LEU A 90 -20.05 -10.35 2.21
CA LEU A 90 -19.25 -9.12 2.13
C LEU A 90 -20.13 -7.88 1.96
N MET A 91 -21.13 -7.95 1.08
CA MET A 91 -22.10 -6.87 0.85
C MET A 91 -22.90 -6.53 2.11
N ARG A 92 -23.37 -7.57 2.83
CA ARG A 92 -24.07 -7.39 4.10
C ARG A 92 -23.16 -6.78 5.15
N GLN A 93 -21.94 -7.30 5.31
CA GLN A 93 -20.99 -6.78 6.29
C GLN A 93 -20.74 -5.29 6.07
N GLN A 94 -20.48 -4.89 4.82
CA GLN A 94 -20.29 -3.48 4.48
C GLN A 94 -21.55 -2.65 4.75
N ARG A 95 -22.73 -3.13 4.33
CA ARG A 95 -24.00 -2.43 4.56
C ARG A 95 -24.29 -2.23 6.04
N GLU A 96 -24.12 -3.27 6.86
CA GLU A 96 -24.41 -3.21 8.29
C GLU A 96 -23.44 -2.27 9.02
N ARG A 97 -22.14 -2.28 8.66
CA ARG A 97 -21.20 -1.27 9.17
C ARG A 97 -21.64 0.14 8.82
N GLN A 98 -22.04 0.39 7.57
CA GLN A 98 -22.48 1.73 7.13
C GLN A 98 -23.80 2.18 7.80
N ARG A 99 -24.75 1.26 8.01
CA ARG A 99 -26.06 1.57 8.64
C ARG A 99 -25.98 1.84 10.14
N ARG A 100 -24.96 1.30 10.82
CA ARG A 100 -24.74 1.54 12.24
C ARG A 100 -24.25 2.95 12.54
N LEU A 101 -23.68 3.64 11.54
CA LEU A 101 -23.20 4.99 11.69
C LEU A 101 -24.35 5.97 11.49
N ASP A 102 -24.52 6.88 12.44
CA ASP A 102 -25.48 7.96 12.27
C ASP A 102 -24.97 9.01 11.26
N PRO A 103 -25.87 9.72 10.56
CA PRO A 103 -25.47 10.71 9.56
C PRO A 103 -24.63 11.88 10.11
N ASP A 104 -24.82 12.29 11.37
CA ASP A 104 -24.08 13.41 11.96
C ASP A 104 -22.61 13.03 12.19
N LEU A 105 -22.34 11.81 12.66
CA LEU A 105 -20.99 11.28 12.77
C LEU A 105 -20.30 11.21 11.39
N VAL A 106 -21.00 10.69 10.37
CA VAL A 106 -20.43 10.58 9.02
C VAL A 106 -20.04 11.96 8.48
N ASN A 107 -20.91 12.96 8.64
CA ASN A 107 -20.64 14.33 8.22
C ASN A 107 -19.50 14.96 9.03
N ALA A 108 -19.47 14.74 10.35
CA ALA A 108 -18.44 15.27 11.23
C ALA A 108 -17.05 14.68 10.91
N LEU A 109 -16.98 13.38 10.62
CA LEU A 109 -15.75 12.71 10.18
C LEU A 109 -15.25 13.30 8.86
N ALA A 110 -16.11 13.43 7.86
CA ALA A 110 -15.72 13.99 6.56
C ALA A 110 -15.16 15.42 6.70
N ALA A 111 -15.85 16.28 7.46
CA ALA A 111 -15.38 17.65 7.72
C ALA A 111 -14.06 17.68 8.51
N ALA A 112 -13.91 16.79 9.50
CA ALA A 112 -12.69 16.69 10.30
C ALA A 112 -11.49 16.20 9.47
N GLN A 113 -11.69 15.28 8.52
CA GLN A 113 -10.64 14.80 7.61
C GLN A 113 -10.13 15.91 6.69
N THR A 114 -11.04 16.66 6.05
CA THR A 114 -10.65 17.80 5.18
C THR A 114 -9.89 18.85 5.97
N ARG A 115 -10.41 19.24 7.15
CA ARG A 115 -9.75 20.24 8.00
C ARG A 115 -8.40 19.74 8.53
N GLY A 116 -8.34 18.47 8.95
CA GLY A 116 -7.14 17.80 9.45
C GLY A 116 -6.03 17.79 8.42
N TYR A 117 -6.33 17.41 7.17
CA TYR A 117 -5.38 17.44 6.07
C TYR A 117 -4.80 18.83 5.82
N SER A 118 -5.65 19.86 5.71
CA SER A 118 -5.19 21.24 5.48
C SER A 118 -4.30 21.76 6.61
N LEU A 119 -4.70 21.54 7.87
CA LEU A 119 -3.90 21.95 9.03
C LEU A 119 -2.59 21.18 9.13
N TRP A 120 -2.59 19.88 8.81
CA TRP A 120 -1.38 19.07 8.76
C TRP A 120 -0.38 19.56 7.71
N GLN A 121 -0.84 19.93 6.51
CA GLN A 121 0.04 20.48 5.47
C GLN A 121 0.75 21.76 5.95
N GLU A 122 0.01 22.65 6.61
CA GLU A 122 0.56 23.88 7.18
C GLU A 122 1.51 23.59 8.34
N ALA A 123 1.08 22.77 9.30
CA ALA A 123 1.88 22.35 10.44
C ALA A 123 3.18 21.66 10.04
N LYS A 124 3.15 20.77 9.04
CA LYS A 124 4.35 20.07 8.54
C LYS A 124 5.34 21.05 7.92
N ARG A 125 4.85 21.99 7.11
CA ARG A 125 5.67 23.04 6.48
C ARG A 125 6.28 23.99 7.50
N ASN A 126 5.55 24.33 8.55
CA ASN A 126 5.97 25.26 9.60
C ASN A 126 6.64 24.57 10.79
N GLN A 127 6.72 23.23 10.79
CA GLN A 127 7.22 22.41 11.91
C GLN A 127 6.46 22.68 13.23
N ASP A 128 5.16 22.92 13.15
CA ASP A 128 4.30 23.37 14.25
C ASP A 128 3.23 22.32 14.59
N PHE A 129 3.60 21.33 15.41
CA PHE A 129 2.66 20.30 15.87
C PHE A 129 1.49 20.86 16.71
N PRO A 130 1.69 21.83 17.62
CA PRO A 130 0.57 22.49 18.33
C PRO A 130 -0.55 23.01 17.43
N ALA A 131 -0.24 23.52 16.22
CA ALA A 131 -1.27 23.94 15.27
C ALA A 131 -2.13 22.78 14.72
N PHE A 132 -1.58 21.56 14.66
CA PHE A 132 -2.28 20.36 14.18
C PHE A 132 -2.96 19.57 15.31
N ALA A 133 -2.42 19.59 16.54
CA ALA A 133 -2.90 18.78 17.65
C ALA A 133 -4.42 18.84 17.89
N PRO A 134 -5.10 20.01 17.88
CA PRO A 134 -6.55 20.07 18.06
C PRO A 134 -7.35 19.34 16.97
N ALA A 135 -6.84 19.31 15.73
CA ALA A 135 -7.49 18.60 14.65
C ALA A 135 -7.36 17.08 14.82
N LEU A 136 -6.19 16.61 15.26
CA LEU A 136 -5.94 15.21 15.56
C LEU A 136 -6.80 14.71 16.74
N GLU A 137 -6.95 15.52 17.79
CA GLU A 137 -7.86 15.22 18.92
C GLU A 137 -9.31 15.03 18.47
N VAL A 138 -9.80 15.92 17.60
CA VAL A 138 -11.14 15.81 17.02
C VAL A 138 -11.28 14.51 16.20
N LEU A 139 -10.29 14.19 15.36
CA LEU A 139 -10.30 12.96 14.56
C LEU A 139 -10.31 11.70 15.43
N ILE A 140 -9.45 11.63 16.46
CA ILE A 140 -9.42 10.49 17.40
C ILE A 140 -10.77 10.34 18.09
N ARG A 141 -11.34 11.42 18.63
CA ARG A 141 -12.65 11.40 19.29
C ARG A 141 -13.75 10.87 18.36
N LEU A 142 -13.81 11.37 17.12
CA LEU A 142 -14.80 10.93 16.15
C LEU A 142 -14.58 9.47 15.71
N ARG A 143 -13.33 9.01 15.62
CA ARG A 143 -13.01 7.60 15.33
C ARG A 143 -13.40 6.67 16.47
N LEU A 144 -13.20 7.08 17.72
CA LEU A 144 -13.68 6.32 18.89
C LEU A 144 -15.21 6.29 18.96
N GLU A 145 -15.88 7.39 18.59
CA GLU A 145 -17.33 7.41 18.44
C GLU A 145 -17.80 6.47 17.32
N GLN A 146 -17.08 6.42 16.19
CA GLN A 146 -17.32 5.44 15.12
C GLN A 146 -17.22 4.01 15.64
N VAL A 147 -16.18 3.67 16.40
CA VAL A 147 -16.03 2.35 17.03
C VAL A 147 -17.24 2.05 17.93
N ARG A 148 -17.66 3.00 18.77
CA ARG A 148 -18.80 2.85 19.67
C ARG A 148 -20.09 2.53 18.92
N GLN A 149 -20.36 3.22 17.81
CA GLN A 149 -21.54 3.00 16.98
C GLN A 149 -21.48 1.68 16.21
N LEU A 150 -20.30 1.33 15.71
CA LEU A 150 -20.09 0.03 15.07
C LEU A 150 -20.33 -1.12 16.05
N ALA A 151 -20.01 -0.95 17.35
CA ALA A 151 -20.28 -1.91 18.42
C ALA A 151 -19.86 -3.35 18.04
N GLU A 152 -18.68 -3.48 17.43
CA GLU A 152 -18.10 -4.76 17.08
C GLU A 152 -17.38 -5.37 18.31
N PRO A 153 -17.36 -6.70 18.45
CA PRO A 153 -16.66 -7.37 19.56
C PRO A 153 -15.13 -7.40 19.30
N ARG A 154 -14.54 -6.22 19.15
CA ARG A 154 -13.13 -5.96 18.82
C ARG A 154 -12.64 -4.76 19.63
N SER A 155 -11.33 -4.61 19.76
CA SER A 155 -10.78 -3.38 20.32
C SER A 155 -11.06 -2.17 19.40
N PRO A 156 -10.91 -0.93 19.89
CA PRO A 156 -11.03 0.26 19.05
C PRO A 156 -10.09 0.23 17.84
N TRP A 157 -8.82 -0.13 18.05
CA TRP A 157 -7.84 -0.20 16.96
C TRP A 157 -8.23 -1.30 15.95
N GLU A 158 -8.54 -2.51 16.43
CA GLU A 158 -8.92 -3.64 15.56
C GLU A 158 -10.15 -3.33 14.72
N THR A 159 -11.15 -2.64 15.29
CA THR A 159 -12.38 -2.25 14.60
C THR A 159 -12.10 -1.31 13.42
N LEU A 160 -11.16 -0.38 13.61
CA LEU A 160 -10.74 0.59 12.59
C LEU A 160 -9.81 -0.03 11.54
N ALA A 161 -9.08 -1.09 11.88
CA ALA A 161 -8.21 -1.81 10.95
C ALA A 161 -8.96 -2.71 9.95
N GLN A 162 -10.17 -3.19 10.29
CA GLN A 162 -10.93 -4.16 9.46
C GLN A 162 -11.17 -3.73 7.99
N PRO A 163 -11.41 -2.45 7.64
CA PRO A 163 -11.55 -2.04 6.25
C PRO A 163 -10.27 -2.23 5.42
N PHE A 164 -9.10 -2.23 6.05
CA PHE A 164 -7.80 -2.35 5.38
C PHE A 164 -7.32 -3.79 5.35
N GLU A 165 -7.38 -4.47 6.50
CA GLU A 165 -6.98 -5.86 6.64
C GLU A 165 -8.08 -6.65 7.37
N PRO A 166 -9.00 -7.30 6.61
CA PRO A 166 -10.09 -8.05 7.21
C PRO A 166 -9.62 -9.18 8.12
N ASP A 167 -10.29 -9.34 9.26
CA ASP A 167 -10.04 -10.36 10.28
C ASP A 167 -8.71 -10.20 11.05
N ILE A 168 -8.02 -9.08 10.88
CA ILE A 168 -6.81 -8.78 11.67
C ILE A 168 -7.15 -8.58 13.14
N SER A 169 -6.25 -9.01 14.02
CA SER A 169 -6.32 -8.83 15.48
C SER A 169 -4.95 -8.45 16.04
N HIS A 170 -4.93 -7.83 17.23
CA HIS A 170 -3.72 -7.54 17.98
C HIS A 170 -2.92 -8.82 18.26
N GLN A 171 -3.60 -9.90 18.64
CA GLN A 171 -2.96 -11.19 18.89
C GLN A 171 -2.22 -11.69 17.65
N ARG A 172 -2.85 -11.57 16.47
CA ARG A 172 -2.23 -12.03 15.24
C ARG A 172 -1.08 -11.12 14.80
N LEU A 173 -1.25 -9.80 14.91
CA LEU A 173 -0.17 -8.86 14.64
C LEU A 173 1.03 -9.09 15.56
N GLU A 174 0.80 -9.35 16.85
CA GLU A 174 1.86 -9.67 17.80
C GLU A 174 2.69 -10.89 17.36
N GLN A 175 2.03 -11.95 16.89
CA GLN A 175 2.72 -13.13 16.36
C GLN A 175 3.59 -12.83 15.13
N LEU A 176 3.15 -11.90 14.29
CA LEU A 176 3.87 -11.51 13.07
C LEU A 176 4.97 -10.46 13.36
N PHE A 177 4.75 -9.58 14.33
CA PHE A 177 5.59 -8.41 14.61
C PHE A 177 6.64 -8.67 15.70
N ALA A 178 6.40 -9.60 16.63
CA ALA A 178 7.41 -9.97 17.63
C ALA A 178 8.73 -10.44 17.00
N PRO A 179 8.74 -11.31 15.95
CA PRO A 179 9.98 -11.66 15.26
C PRO A 179 10.69 -10.46 14.63
N LEU A 180 9.93 -9.53 14.03
CA LEU A 180 10.48 -8.32 13.41
C LEU A 180 11.14 -7.41 14.45
N ARG A 181 10.46 -7.20 15.60
CA ARG A 181 10.97 -6.38 16.71
C ARG A 181 12.24 -6.93 17.33
N GLN A 182 12.42 -8.25 17.31
CA GLN A 182 13.62 -8.89 17.81
C GLN A 182 14.76 -8.80 16.80
N ARG A 183 14.50 -9.16 15.54
CA ARG A 183 15.57 -9.38 14.56
C ARG A 183 16.02 -8.13 13.80
N LEU A 184 15.09 -7.24 13.43
CA LEU A 184 15.44 -6.09 12.59
C LEU A 184 16.42 -5.12 13.27
N PRO A 185 16.29 -4.79 14.58
CA PRO A 185 17.28 -3.94 15.25
C PRO A 185 18.69 -4.52 15.23
N GLU A 186 18.85 -5.84 15.36
CA GLU A 186 20.16 -6.52 15.28
C GLU A 186 20.79 -6.36 13.89
N LEU A 187 19.97 -6.46 12.83
CA LEU A 187 20.45 -6.32 11.45
C LEU A 187 20.79 -4.86 11.12
N VAL A 188 20.03 -3.89 11.65
CA VAL A 188 20.35 -2.45 11.57
C VAL A 188 21.67 -2.16 12.26
N GLU A 189 21.90 -2.70 13.46
CA GLU A 189 23.14 -2.50 14.19
C GLU A 189 24.34 -3.14 13.46
N ARG A 190 24.15 -4.32 12.85
CA ARG A 190 25.17 -4.95 12.01
C ARG A 190 25.62 -4.03 10.87
N VAL A 191 24.67 -3.38 10.20
CA VAL A 191 24.98 -2.39 9.14
C VAL A 191 25.71 -1.17 9.68
N ARG A 192 25.27 -0.64 10.82
CA ARG A 192 25.88 0.55 11.44
C ARG A 192 27.32 0.29 11.89
N SER A 193 27.58 -0.90 12.45
CA SER A 193 28.92 -1.30 12.88
C SER A 193 29.91 -1.49 11.72
N THR A 194 29.42 -1.56 10.48
CA THR A 194 30.25 -1.62 9.28
C THR A 194 30.62 -0.20 8.85
N SER A 195 31.93 0.12 8.85
CA SER A 195 32.42 1.40 8.34
C SER A 195 32.14 1.52 6.85
N ARG A 196 31.40 2.55 6.45
CA ARG A 196 31.01 2.80 5.06
C ARG A 196 31.20 4.27 4.71
N PRO A 197 31.83 4.62 3.57
CA PRO A 197 31.87 6.00 3.14
C PRO A 197 30.45 6.47 2.79
N PRO A 198 30.09 7.73 3.13
CA PRO A 198 28.81 8.28 2.70
C PRO A 198 28.76 8.34 1.17
N ALA A 199 27.62 7.96 0.59
CA ALA A 199 27.43 8.09 -0.85
C ALA A 199 27.50 9.57 -1.24
N PRO A 200 28.24 9.95 -2.29
CA PRO A 200 28.28 11.32 -2.74
C PRO A 200 26.87 11.76 -3.18
N PRO A 201 26.46 13.00 -2.88
CA PRO A 201 25.20 13.53 -3.39
C PRO A 201 25.26 13.53 -4.93
N TRP A 202 24.18 13.08 -5.54
CA TRP A 202 24.08 13.00 -7.00
C TRP A 202 22.71 13.47 -7.46
N THR A 203 22.67 14.01 -8.67
CA THR A 203 21.44 14.55 -9.26
C THR A 203 21.23 14.00 -10.65
N LEU A 204 19.98 13.78 -11.03
CA LEU A 204 19.61 13.42 -12.40
C LEU A 204 18.50 14.34 -12.90
N GLY A 205 18.66 14.83 -14.13
CA GLY A 205 17.67 15.70 -14.77
C GLY A 205 16.30 15.03 -14.88
N GLN A 206 15.24 15.84 -14.80
CA GLN A 206 13.86 15.33 -14.80
C GLN A 206 13.53 14.55 -16.08
N ALA A 207 14.01 15.02 -17.24
CA ALA A 207 13.78 14.36 -18.53
C ALA A 207 14.38 12.95 -18.56
N THR A 208 15.60 12.78 -18.04
CA THR A 208 16.26 11.47 -17.96
C THR A 208 15.54 10.53 -17.02
N GLN A 209 15.14 11.00 -15.82
CA GLN A 209 14.35 10.19 -14.90
C GLN A 209 13.01 9.74 -15.52
N ARG A 210 12.32 10.65 -16.22
CA ARG A 210 11.06 10.32 -16.92
C ARG A 210 11.27 9.25 -17.98
N SER A 211 12.28 9.42 -18.84
CA SER A 211 12.62 8.44 -19.87
C SER A 211 12.92 7.05 -19.29
N LEU A 212 13.65 6.98 -18.17
CA LEU A 212 13.92 5.72 -17.49
C LEU A 212 12.64 5.06 -16.92
N CYS A 213 11.72 5.86 -16.37
CA CYS A 213 10.43 5.35 -15.90
C CYS A 213 9.56 4.82 -17.06
N GLU A 214 9.50 5.53 -18.18
CA GLU A 214 8.77 5.11 -19.38
C GLU A 214 9.36 3.83 -19.99
N GLN A 215 10.70 3.72 -20.04
CA GLN A 215 11.38 2.50 -20.45
C GLN A 215 11.04 1.32 -19.53
N LEU A 216 10.96 1.55 -18.21
CA LEU A 216 10.62 0.51 -17.23
C LEU A 216 9.23 -0.04 -17.50
N LEU A 217 8.25 0.85 -17.57
CA LEU A 217 6.86 0.52 -17.85
C LEU A 217 6.73 -0.21 -19.18
N THR A 218 7.37 0.28 -20.24
CA THR A 218 7.39 -0.38 -21.55
C THR A 218 7.93 -1.81 -21.45
N SER A 219 9.05 -2.01 -20.75
CA SER A 219 9.65 -3.34 -20.55
C SER A 219 8.74 -4.30 -19.78
N TRP A 220 7.88 -3.76 -18.91
CA TRP A 220 6.93 -4.51 -18.09
C TRP A 220 5.52 -4.60 -18.69
N GLY A 221 5.36 -4.20 -19.96
CA GLY A 221 4.13 -4.39 -20.72
C GLY A 221 3.07 -3.31 -20.49
N PHE A 222 3.48 -2.08 -20.19
CA PHE A 222 2.59 -0.93 -20.18
C PHE A 222 1.87 -0.76 -21.53
N ASP A 223 0.55 -0.65 -21.48
CA ASP A 223 -0.32 -0.50 -22.64
C ASP A 223 -1.03 0.85 -22.55
N GLU A 224 -0.59 1.81 -23.38
CA GLU A 224 -1.13 3.17 -23.45
C GLU A 224 -2.63 3.22 -23.79
N GLN A 225 -3.21 2.14 -24.35
CA GLN A 225 -4.65 2.07 -24.62
C GLN A 225 -5.49 1.91 -23.36
N ARG A 226 -4.88 1.47 -22.26
CA ARG A 226 -5.56 1.17 -20.99
C ARG A 226 -4.84 1.70 -19.76
N CYS A 227 -3.66 2.31 -19.92
CA CYS A 227 -2.82 2.79 -18.83
C CYS A 227 -2.45 4.27 -18.99
N VAL A 228 -2.37 4.98 -17.86
CA VAL A 228 -1.88 6.38 -17.81
C VAL A 228 -0.81 6.51 -16.73
N LEU A 229 0.33 7.13 -17.08
CA LEU A 229 1.32 7.64 -16.14
C LEU A 229 1.16 9.16 -16.01
N ALA A 230 0.99 9.66 -14.78
CA ALA A 230 0.95 11.09 -14.49
C ALA A 230 1.90 11.47 -13.35
N SER A 231 2.01 12.78 -13.07
CA SER A 231 2.78 13.29 -11.93
C SER A 231 1.84 13.70 -10.80
N SER A 232 2.22 13.41 -9.55
CA SER A 232 1.50 13.87 -8.36
C SER A 232 2.46 14.16 -7.19
N PRO A 233 2.02 14.91 -6.17
CA PRO A 233 2.84 15.17 -4.97
C PRO A 233 3.17 13.92 -4.15
N HIS A 234 2.29 12.91 -4.20
CA HIS A 234 2.41 11.60 -3.58
C HIS A 234 2.06 10.54 -4.63
N PRO A 235 2.97 9.63 -5.00
CA PRO A 235 2.68 8.53 -5.90
C PRO A 235 1.49 7.69 -5.41
N PHE A 236 0.64 7.25 -6.33
CA PHE A 236 -0.45 6.30 -6.08
C PHE A 236 -0.86 5.58 -7.38
N SER A 237 -1.59 4.48 -7.22
CA SER A 237 -2.28 3.76 -8.29
C SER A 237 -3.79 3.80 -8.08
N THR A 238 -4.54 3.86 -9.18
CA THR A 238 -6.01 3.81 -9.15
C THR A 238 -6.57 3.11 -10.40
N ASP A 239 -7.60 2.30 -10.17
CA ASP A 239 -8.51 1.74 -11.17
C ASP A 239 -9.74 2.65 -11.31
N LEU A 240 -10.04 3.13 -12.52
CA LEU A 240 -11.23 3.95 -12.82
C LEU A 240 -12.38 3.15 -13.49
N GLY A 241 -12.17 1.86 -13.68
CA GLY A 241 -13.06 0.93 -14.34
C GLY A 241 -12.29 0.04 -15.32
N PRO A 242 -13.02 -0.80 -16.08
CA PRO A 242 -12.39 -1.74 -16.97
C PRO A 242 -11.52 -1.06 -18.00
N GLU A 243 -10.27 -1.51 -18.10
CA GLU A 243 -9.29 -1.00 -19.06
C GLU A 243 -8.92 0.47 -18.86
N ASP A 244 -9.02 1.01 -17.63
CA ASP A 244 -8.52 2.34 -17.27
C ASP A 244 -7.76 2.28 -15.94
N PHE A 245 -6.46 1.99 -16.05
CA PHE A 245 -5.53 1.85 -14.92
C PHE A 245 -4.55 3.00 -14.91
N ARG A 246 -4.48 3.74 -13.79
CA ARG A 246 -3.64 4.93 -13.71
C ARG A 246 -2.64 4.81 -12.59
N ILE A 247 -1.43 5.26 -12.86
CA ILE A 247 -0.36 5.37 -11.86
C ILE A 247 0.20 6.78 -11.89
N THR A 248 0.72 7.23 -10.76
CA THR A 248 1.46 8.48 -10.68
C THR A 248 2.85 8.26 -10.12
N SER A 249 3.76 9.18 -10.43
CA SER A 249 5.11 9.19 -9.86
C SER A 249 5.53 10.62 -9.52
N ARG A 250 6.63 10.75 -8.77
CA ARG A 250 7.18 12.04 -8.36
C ARG A 250 8.67 12.09 -8.66
N ILE A 251 9.06 13.01 -9.53
CA ILE A 251 10.45 13.23 -9.89
C ILE A 251 11.11 14.18 -8.90
N LEU A 252 12.18 13.71 -8.27
CA LEU A 252 13.05 14.51 -7.41
C LEU A 252 14.46 14.52 -8.00
N THR A 253 14.95 15.70 -8.37
CA THR A 253 16.28 15.82 -8.99
C THR A 253 17.42 15.42 -8.07
N TYR A 254 17.22 15.51 -6.76
CA TYR A 254 18.20 15.17 -5.71
C TYR A 254 18.03 13.75 -5.12
N GLN A 255 17.01 13.00 -5.57
CA GLN A 255 16.82 11.58 -5.23
C GLN A 255 16.55 10.78 -6.50
N PRO A 256 17.56 10.57 -7.35
CA PRO A 256 17.29 10.29 -8.75
C PRO A 256 16.89 8.85 -9.09
N LEU A 257 16.86 7.94 -8.10
CA LEU A 257 16.22 6.63 -8.20
C LEU A 257 14.82 6.59 -7.59
N SER A 258 14.38 7.63 -6.87
CA SER A 258 13.10 7.64 -6.15
C SER A 258 11.92 7.49 -7.12
N ALA A 259 11.88 8.28 -8.19
CA ALA A 259 10.82 8.20 -9.20
C ALA A 259 10.77 6.84 -9.90
N PHE A 260 11.95 6.26 -10.17
CA PHE A 260 12.08 4.96 -10.84
C PHE A 260 11.50 3.83 -9.98
N LEU A 261 11.88 3.79 -8.70
CA LEU A 261 11.41 2.77 -7.75
C LEU A 261 9.95 3.00 -7.35
N ALA A 262 9.50 4.25 -7.20
CA ALA A 262 8.09 4.57 -7.02
C ALA A 262 7.25 4.12 -8.23
N THR A 263 7.75 4.32 -9.46
CA THR A 263 7.06 3.81 -10.67
C THR A 263 6.95 2.29 -10.66
N ALA A 264 8.01 1.58 -10.24
CA ALA A 264 7.97 0.12 -10.07
C ALA A 264 6.92 -0.31 -9.03
N HIS A 265 6.85 0.41 -7.91
CA HIS A 265 5.91 0.20 -6.82
C HIS A 265 4.46 0.36 -7.31
N GLU A 266 4.12 1.53 -7.86
CA GLU A 266 2.75 1.81 -8.34
C GLU A 266 2.35 0.90 -9.51
N TRP A 267 3.31 0.50 -10.35
CA TRP A 267 3.03 -0.48 -11.39
C TRP A 267 2.69 -1.86 -10.81
N GLY A 268 3.33 -2.28 -9.73
CA GLY A 268 2.99 -3.54 -9.06
C GLY A 268 1.56 -3.54 -8.47
N HIS A 269 1.10 -2.41 -7.93
CA HIS A 269 -0.32 -2.21 -7.59
C HIS A 269 -1.21 -2.33 -8.82
N SER A 270 -0.91 -1.59 -9.88
CA SER A 270 -1.70 -1.62 -11.12
C SER A 270 -1.78 -3.01 -11.73
N LEU A 271 -0.68 -3.78 -11.72
CA LEU A 271 -0.64 -5.15 -12.24
C LEU A 271 -1.55 -6.10 -11.46
N TYR A 272 -1.74 -5.86 -10.16
CA TYR A 272 -2.69 -6.63 -9.35
C TYR A 272 -4.12 -6.31 -9.75
N ASP A 273 -4.49 -5.03 -9.82
CA ASP A 273 -5.83 -4.59 -10.23
C ASP A 273 -6.18 -5.11 -11.62
N GLN A 274 -5.24 -5.01 -12.57
CA GLN A 274 -5.40 -5.55 -13.91
C GLN A 274 -5.58 -7.07 -13.93
N GLY A 275 -5.12 -7.77 -12.89
CA GLY A 275 -5.17 -9.23 -12.73
C GLY A 275 -6.37 -9.76 -11.97
N LEU A 276 -7.16 -8.88 -11.36
CA LEU A 276 -8.40 -9.26 -10.73
C LEU A 276 -9.41 -9.76 -11.77
N PRO A 277 -10.43 -10.54 -11.36
CA PRO A 277 -11.48 -11.01 -12.26
C PRO A 277 -12.15 -9.86 -13.05
N GLY A 278 -11.88 -9.80 -14.36
CA GLY A 278 -12.28 -8.71 -15.25
C GLY A 278 -13.66 -8.90 -15.86
N ARG A 279 -13.98 -8.15 -16.93
CA ARG A 279 -15.31 -8.16 -17.59
C ARG A 279 -15.77 -9.55 -18.05
N GLU A 280 -14.82 -10.43 -18.34
CA GLU A 280 -15.04 -11.83 -18.70
C GLU A 280 -15.56 -12.68 -17.53
N SER A 281 -15.34 -12.23 -16.30
CA SER A 281 -15.78 -12.91 -15.09
C SER A 281 -17.24 -12.59 -14.76
N PRO A 282 -18.04 -13.59 -14.36
CA PRO A 282 -19.39 -13.35 -13.83
C PRO A 282 -19.38 -12.66 -12.47
N TRP A 283 -18.21 -12.33 -11.90
CA TRP A 283 -18.08 -11.65 -10.61
C TRP A 283 -17.66 -10.19 -10.75
N PHE A 284 -17.39 -9.72 -11.97
CA PHE A 284 -17.03 -8.33 -12.23
C PHE A 284 -18.04 -7.35 -11.63
N GLY A 285 -17.54 -6.31 -10.96
CA GLY A 285 -18.35 -5.32 -10.26
C GLY A 285 -19.00 -5.81 -8.96
N LEU A 286 -18.71 -7.03 -8.50
CA LEU A 286 -19.09 -7.55 -7.19
C LEU A 286 -17.85 -7.67 -6.27
N PRO A 287 -18.03 -7.71 -4.94
CA PRO A 287 -16.91 -7.74 -3.98
C PRO A 287 -15.84 -8.80 -4.26
N LEU A 288 -16.22 -9.98 -4.77
CA LEU A 288 -15.25 -11.03 -5.10
C LEU A 288 -14.19 -10.61 -6.12
N ALA A 289 -14.53 -9.70 -7.04
CA ALA A 289 -13.61 -9.19 -8.06
C ALA A 289 -12.77 -7.99 -7.59
N ALA A 290 -12.89 -7.58 -6.32
CA ALA A 290 -12.08 -6.50 -5.76
C ALA A 290 -10.76 -7.06 -5.14
N PRO A 291 -9.77 -6.19 -4.85
CA PRO A 291 -8.57 -6.57 -4.12
C PRO A 291 -8.87 -7.26 -2.79
N THR A 292 -8.03 -8.24 -2.41
CA THR A 292 -8.16 -9.05 -1.19
C THR A 292 -8.12 -8.21 0.09
N SER A 293 -7.06 -7.42 0.25
CA SER A 293 -6.79 -6.53 1.39
C SER A 293 -5.67 -5.56 1.02
N MET A 294 -5.44 -4.53 1.84
CA MET A 294 -4.33 -3.60 1.64
C MET A 294 -2.97 -4.30 1.79
N GLY A 295 -2.81 -5.26 2.71
CA GLY A 295 -1.57 -6.02 2.86
C GLY A 295 -1.27 -6.87 1.62
N VAL A 296 -2.28 -7.50 1.01
CA VAL A 296 -2.08 -8.22 -0.27
C VAL A 296 -1.78 -7.23 -1.39
N HIS A 297 -2.48 -6.11 -1.48
CA HIS A 297 -2.24 -5.10 -2.52
C HIS A 297 -0.80 -4.56 -2.46
N GLU A 298 -0.32 -4.27 -1.25
CA GLU A 298 1.06 -3.86 -0.98
C GLU A 298 2.08 -4.97 -1.27
N SER A 299 1.73 -6.23 -1.06
CA SER A 299 2.64 -7.33 -1.40
C SER A 299 3.00 -7.35 -2.88
N GLN A 300 2.08 -6.89 -3.74
CA GLN A 300 2.28 -6.83 -5.19
C GLN A 300 3.16 -5.65 -5.58
N SER A 301 2.94 -4.46 -5.01
CA SER A 301 3.86 -3.32 -5.23
C SER A 301 5.27 -3.61 -4.76
N LEU A 302 5.42 -4.13 -3.54
CA LEU A 302 6.72 -4.49 -2.97
C LEU A 302 7.39 -5.66 -3.69
N PHE A 303 6.63 -6.56 -4.33
CA PHE A 303 7.24 -7.60 -5.16
C PHE A 303 7.98 -6.98 -6.35
N TRP A 304 7.29 -6.12 -7.12
CA TRP A 304 7.89 -5.49 -8.30
C TRP A 304 8.97 -4.46 -7.94
N GLU A 305 8.78 -3.70 -6.87
CA GLU A 305 9.80 -2.77 -6.39
C GLU A 305 11.02 -3.52 -5.83
N ASN A 306 10.83 -4.36 -4.81
CA ASN A 306 11.94 -4.84 -3.99
C ASN A 306 12.52 -6.18 -4.43
N ARG A 307 11.67 -7.11 -4.89
CA ARG A 307 12.11 -8.44 -5.34
C ARG A 307 12.62 -8.41 -6.77
N VAL A 308 12.02 -7.56 -7.61
CA VAL A 308 12.42 -7.39 -9.01
C VAL A 308 13.36 -6.18 -9.16
N ALA A 309 12.87 -4.94 -9.06
CA ALA A 309 13.66 -3.76 -9.44
C ALA A 309 14.89 -3.50 -8.57
N ARG A 310 14.84 -3.80 -7.26
CA ARG A 310 16.00 -3.71 -6.35
C ARG A 310 16.86 -4.99 -6.31
N GLY A 311 16.59 -5.97 -7.19
CA GLY A 311 17.35 -7.21 -7.31
C GLY A 311 18.68 -7.04 -8.04
N ARG A 312 19.67 -7.90 -7.77
CA ARG A 312 21.00 -7.78 -8.38
C ARG A 312 20.97 -8.02 -9.89
N ALA A 313 20.21 -9.03 -10.32
CA ALA A 313 20.03 -9.35 -11.74
C ALA A 313 19.38 -8.17 -12.49
N PHE A 314 18.44 -7.47 -11.86
CA PHE A 314 17.83 -6.29 -12.44
C PHE A 314 18.88 -5.20 -12.68
N SER A 315 19.72 -4.89 -11.68
CA SER A 315 20.78 -3.90 -11.86
C SER A 315 21.79 -4.29 -12.94
N GLN A 316 22.05 -5.59 -13.17
CA GLN A 316 22.88 -6.06 -14.29
C GLN A 316 22.25 -5.74 -15.65
N VAL A 317 20.95 -6.00 -15.79
CA VAL A 317 20.20 -5.73 -17.02
C VAL A 317 20.01 -4.22 -17.25
N TRP A 318 19.86 -3.45 -16.18
CA TRP A 318 19.51 -2.03 -16.26
C TRP A 318 20.69 -1.07 -16.23
N SER A 319 21.84 -1.46 -15.69
CA SER A 319 23.03 -0.59 -15.65
C SER A 319 23.42 -0.04 -17.03
N PRO A 320 23.35 -0.79 -18.15
CA PRO A 320 23.59 -0.22 -19.47
C PRO A 320 22.57 0.85 -19.88
N ARG A 321 21.28 0.64 -19.62
CA ARG A 321 20.21 1.62 -19.94
C ARG A 321 20.36 2.92 -19.15
N PHE A 322 20.70 2.79 -17.88
CA PHE A 322 21.05 3.92 -17.04
C PHE A 322 22.26 4.67 -17.58
N ALA A 323 23.31 3.94 -17.99
CA ALA A 323 24.52 4.57 -18.51
C ALA A 323 24.27 5.31 -19.83
N GLU A 324 23.46 4.73 -20.71
CA GLU A 324 23.02 5.35 -21.96
C GLU A 324 22.19 6.62 -21.71
N ALA A 325 21.21 6.56 -20.82
CA ALA A 325 20.33 7.68 -20.50
C ALA A 325 21.08 8.86 -19.84
N VAL A 326 22.13 8.56 -19.06
CA VAL A 326 22.97 9.55 -18.39
C VAL A 326 24.11 10.06 -19.30
N GLY A 327 24.56 9.25 -20.26
CA GLY A 327 25.77 9.50 -21.05
C GLY A 327 27.07 9.26 -20.26
N ALA A 328 27.00 8.57 -19.13
CA ALA A 328 28.12 8.22 -18.26
C ALA A 328 27.77 6.99 -17.40
N THR A 329 28.72 6.39 -16.69
CA THR A 329 28.48 5.32 -15.71
C THR A 329 28.50 5.88 -14.29
N PRO A 330 27.44 6.55 -13.79
CA PRO A 330 27.48 7.25 -12.50
C PRO A 330 27.69 6.30 -11.31
N TRP A 331 27.49 5.00 -11.50
CA TRP A 331 27.73 3.96 -10.50
C TRP A 331 28.92 3.04 -10.81
N GLY A 332 29.70 3.35 -11.84
CA GLY A 332 30.79 2.49 -12.31
C GLY A 332 30.30 1.23 -13.03
N ASP A 333 29.62 0.34 -12.30
CA ASP A 333 29.12 -0.95 -12.79
C ASP A 333 27.71 -1.29 -12.24
N ALA A 334 27.23 -2.48 -12.60
CA ALA A 334 25.95 -3.00 -12.14
C ALA A 334 25.87 -3.23 -10.62
N ASN A 335 26.99 -3.54 -9.96
CA ASN A 335 27.02 -3.70 -8.51
C ASN A 335 26.87 -2.34 -7.82
N GLY A 336 27.47 -1.28 -8.37
CA GLY A 336 27.29 0.09 -7.89
C GLY A 336 25.84 0.56 -8.00
N LEU A 337 25.16 0.27 -9.13
CA LEU A 337 23.73 0.56 -9.27
C LEU A 337 22.90 -0.25 -8.26
N TRP A 338 23.25 -1.52 -8.06
CA TRP A 338 22.58 -2.38 -7.09
C TRP A 338 22.70 -1.85 -5.66
N LEU A 339 23.90 -1.39 -5.25
CA LEU A 339 24.12 -0.73 -3.96
C LEU A 339 23.31 0.58 -3.86
N ALA A 340 23.29 1.41 -4.90
CA ALA A 340 22.55 2.67 -4.90
C ALA A 340 21.03 2.49 -4.82
N MET A 341 20.50 1.40 -5.39
CA MET A 341 19.09 1.00 -5.24
C MET A 341 18.76 0.40 -3.88
N ASN A 342 19.76 0.12 -3.03
CA ASN A 342 19.58 -0.55 -1.74
C ASN A 342 20.31 0.20 -0.61
N PRO A 343 19.93 1.46 -0.32
CA PRO A 343 20.48 2.17 0.82
C PRO A 343 20.20 1.39 2.10
N LEU A 344 21.26 1.13 2.87
CA LEU A 344 21.18 0.38 4.13
C LEU A 344 20.96 1.29 5.34
N ASP A 345 21.03 2.61 5.16
CA ASP A 345 20.84 3.57 6.24
C ASP A 345 19.37 3.58 6.66
N SER A 346 19.13 3.63 7.98
CA SER A 346 17.78 3.50 8.52
C SER A 346 16.89 4.69 8.17
N GLY A 347 17.43 5.90 8.21
CA GLY A 347 16.71 7.15 7.94
C GLY A 347 15.61 7.47 8.97
N LEU A 348 15.12 8.70 8.95
CA LEU A 348 13.98 9.13 9.79
C LEU A 348 12.63 9.05 9.03
N ILE A 349 12.68 9.11 7.70
CA ILE A 349 11.50 9.22 6.84
C ILE A 349 11.10 7.83 6.32
N ARG A 350 9.93 7.35 6.71
CA ARG A 350 9.44 6.01 6.36
C ARG A 350 9.40 5.75 4.85
N VAL A 351 8.92 6.71 4.06
CA VAL A 351 8.81 6.57 2.60
C VAL A 351 10.16 6.58 1.88
N GLU A 352 11.24 6.93 2.58
CA GLU A 352 12.62 6.91 2.07
C GLU A 352 13.43 5.77 2.70
N ALA A 353 12.88 5.07 3.69
CA ALA A 353 13.55 4.01 4.42
C ALA A 353 13.83 2.82 3.50
N GLY A 354 15.04 2.25 3.62
CA GLY A 354 15.37 0.98 2.98
C GLY A 354 14.58 -0.19 3.58
N GLU A 355 14.59 -1.33 2.88
CA GLU A 355 13.84 -2.55 3.30
C GLU A 355 14.17 -3.02 4.73
N LEU A 356 15.36 -2.68 5.23
CA LEU A 356 15.85 -3.09 6.54
C LEU A 356 15.14 -2.38 7.69
N SER A 357 14.97 -1.07 7.61
CA SER A 357 14.38 -0.24 8.67
C SER A 357 12.90 0.03 8.43
N TYR A 358 12.38 -0.13 7.21
CA TYR A 358 11.01 0.22 6.85
C TYR A 358 9.96 -0.37 7.80
N CYS A 359 10.05 -1.67 8.12
CA CYS A 359 9.12 -2.33 9.04
C CYS A 359 9.21 -1.78 10.48
N LEU A 360 10.36 -1.25 10.92
CA LEU A 360 10.49 -0.60 12.23
C LEU A 360 9.69 0.71 12.29
N HIS A 361 9.63 1.48 11.20
CA HIS A 361 8.76 2.66 11.11
C HIS A 361 7.28 2.29 11.24
N VAL A 362 6.88 1.15 10.66
CA VAL A 362 5.50 0.64 10.76
C VAL A 362 5.18 0.21 12.20
N LEU A 363 6.08 -0.53 12.84
CA LEU A 363 5.94 -0.97 14.24
C LEU A 363 5.78 0.21 15.19
N LEU A 364 6.60 1.25 15.02
CA LEU A 364 6.49 2.50 15.76
C LEU A 364 5.08 3.10 15.66
N ARG A 365 4.51 3.18 14.46
CA ARG A 365 3.19 3.78 14.23
C ARG A 365 2.07 2.94 14.80
N TYR A 366 2.12 1.63 14.59
CA TYR A 366 1.14 0.71 15.16
C TYR A 366 1.07 0.83 16.70
N GLU A 367 2.22 0.90 17.36
CA GLU A 367 2.27 1.08 18.82
C GLU A 367 1.72 2.46 19.24
N LEU A 368 2.03 3.53 18.50
CA LEU A 368 1.49 4.87 18.75
C LEU A 368 -0.03 4.96 18.51
N GLU A 369 -0.55 4.29 17.49
CA GLU A 369 -2.00 4.21 17.26
C GLU A 369 -2.71 3.51 18.41
N THR A 370 -2.13 2.42 18.93
CA THR A 370 -2.63 1.71 20.10
C THR A 370 -2.59 2.62 21.34
N ASP A 371 -1.48 3.34 21.55
CA ASP A 371 -1.33 4.28 22.65
C ASP A 371 -2.40 5.40 22.59
N LEU A 372 -2.63 5.98 21.40
CA LEU A 372 -3.63 7.05 21.18
C LEU A 372 -5.07 6.58 21.37
N LEU A 373 -5.43 5.43 20.79
CA LEU A 373 -6.83 4.98 20.71
C LEU A 373 -7.28 4.19 21.94
N GLU A 374 -6.36 3.44 22.58
CA GLU A 374 -6.73 2.45 23.58
C GLU A 374 -6.10 2.70 24.95
N ARG A 375 -4.96 3.41 24.98
CA ARG A 375 -4.25 3.75 26.23
C ARG A 375 -4.37 5.23 26.59
N HIS A 376 -5.16 5.98 25.84
CA HIS A 376 -5.48 7.39 26.08
C HIS A 376 -4.23 8.30 26.17
N LEU A 377 -3.21 8.04 25.34
CA LEU A 377 -2.08 8.96 25.18
C LEU A 377 -2.59 10.36 24.81
N PRO A 378 -2.28 11.41 25.60
CA PRO A 378 -2.63 12.77 25.23
C PRO A 378 -1.96 13.16 23.91
N VAL A 379 -2.73 13.76 22.99
CA VAL A 379 -2.21 14.13 21.67
C VAL A 379 -1.02 15.08 21.77
N ALA A 380 -1.01 15.98 22.76
CA ALA A 380 0.10 16.89 23.03
C ALA A 380 1.43 16.17 23.35
N GLU A 381 1.39 14.94 23.86
CA GLU A 381 2.58 14.12 24.19
C GLU A 381 3.07 13.28 23.01
N LEU A 382 2.33 13.26 21.88
CA LEU A 382 2.69 12.48 20.70
C LEU A 382 4.10 12.80 20.15
N PRO A 383 4.58 14.05 20.09
CA PRO A 383 5.94 14.34 19.63
C PRO A 383 7.01 13.69 20.50
N GLU A 384 6.87 13.76 21.82
CA GLU A 384 7.81 13.15 22.77
C GLU A 384 7.78 11.63 22.66
N ARG A 385 6.57 11.05 22.64
CA ARG A 385 6.39 9.60 22.49
C ARG A 385 6.98 9.09 21.17
N TRP A 386 6.79 9.85 20.09
CA TRP A 386 7.40 9.55 18.79
C TRP A 386 8.92 9.56 18.86
N CYS A 387 9.52 10.59 19.45
CA CYS A 387 10.98 10.69 19.60
C CYS A 387 11.55 9.53 20.41
N ALA A 388 10.93 9.19 21.56
CA ALA A 388 11.35 8.06 22.39
C ALA A 388 11.29 6.74 21.63
N GLN A 389 10.23 6.53 20.85
CA GLN A 389 10.03 5.31 20.07
C GLN A 389 10.98 5.23 18.86
N THR A 390 11.30 6.37 18.24
CA THR A 390 12.27 6.46 17.15
C THR A 390 13.66 6.13 17.66
N ALA A 391 14.05 6.70 18.81
CA ALA A 391 15.31 6.38 19.46
C ALA A 391 15.40 4.88 19.82
N ARG A 392 14.31 4.28 20.32
CA ARG A 392 14.29 2.86 20.65
C ARG A 392 14.46 1.94 19.43
N TYR A 393 13.82 2.26 18.31
CA TYR A 393 13.82 1.37 17.14
C TYR A 393 14.94 1.63 16.14
N LEU A 394 15.28 2.89 15.94
CA LEU A 394 16.20 3.34 14.90
C LEU A 394 17.49 3.93 15.49
N ASP A 395 17.53 4.17 16.80
CA ASP A 395 18.62 4.86 17.50
C ASP A 395 18.95 6.20 16.79
N MET A 396 17.87 6.94 16.53
CA MET A 396 17.88 8.25 15.91
C MET A 396 16.83 9.14 16.59
N THR A 397 17.08 10.44 16.59
CA THR A 397 16.15 11.45 17.10
C THR A 397 15.81 12.42 15.98
N PRO A 398 14.51 12.62 15.67
CA PRO A 398 14.10 13.64 14.70
C PRO A 398 14.59 15.03 15.12
N ALA A 399 15.14 15.81 14.18
CA ALA A 399 15.60 17.17 14.48
C ALA A 399 14.42 18.13 14.71
N HIS A 400 13.27 17.83 14.08
CA HIS A 400 12.02 18.57 14.21
C HIS A 400 10.81 17.68 13.94
N VAL A 401 9.61 18.13 14.34
CA VAL A 401 8.37 17.35 14.23
C VAL A 401 7.99 16.98 12.77
N GLY A 402 8.48 17.73 11.78
CA GLY A 402 8.32 17.40 10.35
C GLY A 402 9.02 16.09 9.91
N GLU A 403 10.12 15.71 10.58
CA GLU A 403 10.76 14.39 10.45
C GLU A 403 10.18 13.39 11.45
N GLY A 404 9.50 13.88 12.48
CA GLY A 404 8.82 13.10 13.51
C GLY A 404 7.36 12.81 13.17
N CYS A 405 6.47 13.08 14.13
CA CYS A 405 5.05 12.73 14.07
C CYS A 405 4.23 13.45 12.98
N LEU A 406 4.77 14.47 12.31
CA LEU A 406 4.12 15.11 11.15
C LEU A 406 4.58 14.52 9.81
N GLN A 407 5.49 13.54 9.78
CA GLN A 407 6.06 13.07 8.52
C GLN A 407 5.02 12.45 7.58
N ASP A 408 4.03 11.74 8.11
CA ASP A 408 3.00 11.03 7.36
C ASP A 408 1.63 11.71 7.43
N VAL A 409 0.87 11.59 6.34
CA VAL A 409 -0.45 12.20 6.19
C VAL A 409 -1.57 11.42 6.87
N HIS A 410 -1.40 10.11 7.09
CA HIS A 410 -2.47 9.15 7.44
C HIS A 410 -3.35 9.61 8.61
N TRP A 411 -2.75 10.06 9.71
CA TRP A 411 -3.51 10.51 10.89
C TRP A 411 -4.25 11.83 10.66
N SER A 412 -3.81 12.68 9.73
CA SER A 412 -4.54 13.89 9.33
C SER A 412 -5.83 13.59 8.57
N GLU A 413 -5.91 12.40 7.96
CA GLU A 413 -7.09 11.84 7.29
C GLU A 413 -7.84 10.83 8.19
N GLY A 414 -7.41 10.70 9.45
CA GLY A 414 -7.96 9.75 10.42
C GLY A 414 -7.82 8.29 9.99
N LEU A 415 -6.81 7.94 9.19
CA LEU A 415 -6.54 6.57 8.76
C LEU A 415 -5.78 5.80 9.85
N PHE A 416 -6.52 5.32 10.86
CA PHE A 416 -5.99 4.46 11.91
C PHE A 416 -6.21 2.99 11.56
N GLY A 417 -5.24 2.14 11.90
CA GLY A 417 -5.26 0.72 11.53
C GLY A 417 -4.74 0.42 10.13
N TYR A 418 -4.27 1.45 9.40
CA TYR A 418 -3.76 1.32 8.05
C TYR A 418 -2.30 0.82 8.05
N PHE A 419 -1.42 1.44 8.84
CA PHE A 419 0.03 1.21 8.73
C PHE A 419 0.49 -0.25 8.75
N PRO A 420 -0.10 -1.17 9.54
CA PRO A 420 0.31 -2.57 9.50
C PRO A 420 0.20 -3.24 8.13
N SER A 421 -0.66 -2.75 7.23
CA SER A 421 -0.75 -3.28 5.86
C SER A 421 0.60 -3.23 5.15
N TYR A 422 1.41 -2.20 5.41
CA TYR A 422 2.72 -2.07 4.80
C TYR A 422 3.71 -3.16 5.24
N ALA A 423 3.76 -3.48 6.54
CA ALA A 423 4.59 -4.56 7.04
C ALA A 423 4.06 -5.93 6.58
N LEU A 424 2.74 -6.12 6.60
CA LEU A 424 2.10 -7.33 6.06
C LEU A 424 2.43 -7.54 4.58
N GLY A 425 2.46 -6.46 3.78
CA GLY A 425 2.89 -6.49 2.39
C GLY A 425 4.28 -7.08 2.21
N HIS A 426 5.27 -6.67 3.02
CA HIS A 426 6.61 -7.26 2.99
C HIS A 426 6.62 -8.76 3.33
N LEU A 427 5.85 -9.17 4.35
CA LEU A 427 5.78 -10.57 4.76
C LEU A 427 5.14 -11.44 3.69
N ILE A 428 3.98 -11.01 3.17
CA ILE A 428 3.25 -11.70 2.11
C ILE A 428 4.11 -11.77 0.84
N SER A 429 4.72 -10.65 0.43
CA SER A 429 5.57 -10.60 -0.76
C SER A 429 6.73 -11.59 -0.70
N ALA A 430 7.43 -11.67 0.44
CA ALA A 430 8.51 -12.64 0.63
C ALA A 430 8.01 -14.09 0.59
N GLN A 431 6.87 -14.37 1.22
CA GLN A 431 6.33 -15.73 1.27
C GLN A 431 5.79 -16.19 -0.09
N LEU A 432 5.16 -15.30 -0.86
CA LEU A 432 4.76 -15.55 -2.25
C LEU A 432 5.97 -15.76 -3.16
N ALA A 433 7.04 -14.98 -2.98
CA ALA A 433 8.28 -15.13 -3.73
C ALA A 433 8.91 -16.51 -3.52
N GLU A 434 8.98 -17.02 -2.28
CA GLU A 434 9.49 -18.38 -2.03
C GLU A 434 8.65 -19.46 -2.76
N ALA A 435 7.32 -19.32 -2.77
CA ALA A 435 6.44 -20.26 -3.47
C ALA A 435 6.63 -20.19 -5.00
N MET A 436 6.77 -18.97 -5.54
CA MET A 436 7.05 -18.75 -6.95
C MET A 436 8.40 -19.38 -7.35
N GLU A 437 9.46 -19.12 -6.58
CA GLU A 437 10.80 -19.63 -6.89
C GLU A 437 10.88 -21.15 -6.82
N ALA A 438 10.11 -21.77 -5.92
CA ALA A 438 9.99 -23.22 -5.85
C ALA A 438 9.31 -23.84 -7.08
N GLU A 439 8.37 -23.12 -7.71
CA GLU A 439 7.62 -23.63 -8.87
C GLU A 439 8.30 -23.34 -10.22
N ILE A 440 8.74 -22.09 -10.43
CA ILE A 440 9.22 -21.65 -11.76
C ILE A 440 10.73 -21.38 -11.83
N GLY A 441 11.42 -21.43 -10.70
CA GLY A 441 12.84 -21.13 -10.57
C GLY A 441 13.13 -19.73 -10.03
N PRO A 442 14.40 -19.41 -9.74
CA PRO A 442 14.79 -18.16 -9.07
C PRO A 442 14.33 -16.90 -9.82
N ILE A 443 13.82 -15.90 -9.11
CA ILE A 443 13.37 -14.63 -9.69
C ILE A 443 14.51 -13.94 -10.43
N GLU A 444 15.72 -13.91 -9.83
CA GLU A 444 16.91 -13.33 -10.45
C GLU A 444 17.24 -13.98 -11.81
N GLY A 445 16.95 -15.27 -11.99
CA GLY A 445 17.15 -15.97 -13.26
C GLY A 445 16.20 -15.50 -14.35
N HIS A 446 14.92 -15.32 -14.04
CA HIS A 446 13.94 -14.78 -14.98
C HIS A 446 14.22 -13.33 -15.35
N VAL A 447 14.61 -12.50 -14.37
CA VAL A 447 14.97 -11.10 -14.63
C VAL A 447 16.21 -11.01 -15.53
N ALA A 448 17.25 -11.82 -15.28
CA ALA A 448 18.44 -11.85 -16.13
C ALA A 448 18.13 -12.26 -17.58
N ALA A 449 17.09 -13.09 -17.78
CA ALA A 449 16.63 -13.54 -19.09
C ALA A 449 15.60 -12.60 -19.76
N GLY A 450 15.17 -11.52 -19.10
CA GLY A 450 14.09 -10.65 -19.60
C GLY A 450 12.71 -11.34 -19.64
N GLU A 451 12.48 -12.29 -18.73
CA GLU A 451 11.25 -13.09 -18.64
C GLU A 451 10.28 -12.58 -17.56
N GLU A 452 10.21 -11.26 -17.29
CA GLU A 452 9.32 -10.71 -16.27
C GLU A 452 7.84 -11.06 -16.50
N ARG A 453 7.44 -11.29 -17.76
CA ARG A 453 6.10 -11.80 -18.12
C ARG A 453 5.80 -13.17 -17.51
N ARG A 454 6.82 -14.00 -17.27
CA ARG A 454 6.67 -15.30 -16.61
C ARG A 454 6.36 -15.16 -15.12
N LEU A 455 7.00 -14.19 -14.46
CA LEU A 455 6.71 -13.81 -13.07
C LEU A 455 5.27 -13.29 -12.95
N LEU A 456 4.89 -12.35 -13.82
CA LEU A 456 3.51 -11.84 -13.89
C LEU A 456 2.51 -12.95 -14.17
N GLY A 457 2.83 -13.85 -15.11
CA GLY A 457 1.99 -15.00 -15.44
C GLY A 457 1.77 -15.94 -14.25
N TRP A 458 2.74 -16.11 -13.36
CA TRP A 458 2.57 -16.87 -12.12
C TRP A 458 1.61 -16.16 -11.15
N LEU A 459 1.80 -14.85 -10.93
CA LEU A 459 0.92 -14.06 -10.07
C LEU A 459 -0.54 -14.04 -10.59
N ARG A 460 -0.71 -13.94 -11.91
CA ARG A 460 -2.01 -14.01 -12.61
C ARG A 460 -2.72 -15.35 -12.49
N ARG A 461 -1.99 -16.44 -12.21
CA ARG A 461 -2.60 -17.76 -12.01
C ARG A 461 -2.93 -18.02 -10.55
N HIS A 462 -2.04 -17.62 -9.64
CA HIS A 462 -2.08 -18.07 -8.25
C HIS A 462 -2.60 -17.00 -7.28
N VAL A 463 -2.38 -15.73 -7.56
CA VAL A 463 -2.66 -14.63 -6.61
C VAL A 463 -3.82 -13.77 -7.07
N HIS A 464 -3.70 -13.17 -8.26
CA HIS A 464 -4.61 -12.11 -8.70
C HIS A 464 -6.08 -12.55 -8.81
N PRO A 465 -6.40 -13.74 -9.37
CA PRO A 465 -7.79 -14.18 -9.53
C PRO A 465 -8.53 -14.45 -8.22
N LEU A 466 -7.81 -14.57 -7.10
CA LEU A 466 -8.43 -14.87 -5.80
C LEU A 466 -9.29 -13.71 -5.30
N GLY A 467 -8.89 -12.45 -5.55
CA GLY A 467 -9.65 -11.27 -5.09
C GLY A 467 -10.14 -11.41 -3.65
N ARG A 468 -11.41 -11.07 -3.38
CA ARG A 468 -12.01 -11.22 -2.02
C ARG A 468 -12.68 -12.57 -1.76
N TRP A 469 -12.38 -13.60 -2.55
CA TRP A 469 -12.77 -14.97 -2.20
C TRP A 469 -12.20 -15.38 -0.85
N VAL A 470 -10.98 -14.93 -0.59
CA VAL A 470 -10.18 -15.20 0.59
C VAL A 470 -9.87 -13.89 1.32
N ASN A 471 -9.40 -13.96 2.57
CA ASN A 471 -8.68 -12.86 3.22
C ASN A 471 -7.15 -13.06 3.02
N GLY A 472 -6.33 -12.13 3.54
CA GLY A 472 -4.87 -12.19 3.35
C GLY A 472 -4.21 -13.48 3.86
N GLU A 473 -4.62 -13.96 5.04
CA GLU A 473 -4.13 -15.22 5.62
C GLU A 473 -4.50 -16.44 4.76
N GLN A 474 -5.76 -16.50 4.32
CA GLN A 474 -6.26 -17.59 3.47
C GLN A 474 -5.57 -17.59 2.10
N LEU A 475 -5.33 -16.41 1.51
CA LEU A 475 -4.59 -16.27 0.26
C LEU A 475 -3.19 -16.86 0.40
N VAL A 476 -2.45 -16.46 1.44
CA VAL A 476 -1.08 -16.95 1.68
C VAL A 476 -1.08 -18.46 1.92
N GLN A 477 -2.02 -18.97 2.72
CA GLN A 477 -2.17 -20.41 2.97
C GLN A 477 -2.46 -21.19 1.69
N GLN A 478 -3.34 -20.68 0.83
CA GLN A 478 -3.72 -21.32 -0.42
C GLN A 478 -2.57 -21.33 -1.44
N VAL A 479 -1.86 -20.22 -1.59
CA VAL A 479 -0.79 -20.09 -2.59
C VAL A 479 0.49 -20.77 -2.15
N THR A 480 0.82 -20.70 -0.85
CA THR A 480 2.14 -21.14 -0.34
C THR A 480 2.10 -22.45 0.44
N GLY A 481 0.89 -22.98 0.69
CA GLY A 481 0.67 -24.19 1.48
C GLY A 481 0.94 -24.03 2.98
N ARG A 482 1.30 -22.83 3.45
CA ARG A 482 1.70 -22.56 4.84
C ARG A 482 1.05 -21.26 5.36
N PRO A 483 0.79 -21.14 6.67
CA PRO A 483 0.27 -19.90 7.26
C PRO A 483 1.23 -18.72 7.06
N LEU A 484 0.72 -17.48 7.10
CA LEU A 484 1.57 -16.29 7.00
C LEU A 484 2.59 -16.26 8.15
N SER A 485 3.83 -15.93 7.84
CA SER A 485 4.93 -15.86 8.80
C SER A 485 5.95 -14.79 8.44
N ALA A 486 6.68 -14.29 9.44
CA ALA A 486 7.82 -13.39 9.22
C ALA A 486 9.07 -14.11 8.68
N ALA A 487 9.13 -15.44 8.78
CA ALA A 487 10.34 -16.21 8.47
C ALA A 487 10.83 -16.09 7.01
N PRO A 488 9.98 -16.13 5.97
CA PRO A 488 10.40 -15.88 4.58
C PRO A 488 11.03 -14.49 4.40
N PHE A 489 10.44 -13.47 5.03
CA PHE A 489 10.95 -12.11 4.95
C PHE A 489 12.33 -11.96 5.60
N HIS A 490 12.54 -12.55 6.79
CA HIS A 490 13.86 -12.58 7.42
C HIS A 490 14.91 -13.28 6.54
N ARG A 491 14.61 -14.47 6.00
CA ARG A 491 15.55 -15.19 5.12
C ARG A 491 15.95 -14.35 3.91
N TYR A 492 14.96 -13.75 3.24
CA TYR A 492 15.20 -12.86 2.11
C TYR A 492 16.10 -11.69 2.51
N LEU A 493 15.74 -10.98 3.59
CA LEU A 493 16.41 -9.76 4.00
C LEU A 493 17.86 -10.01 4.44
N GLU A 494 18.08 -11.06 5.23
CA GLU A 494 19.41 -11.47 5.70
C GLU A 494 20.30 -11.89 4.53
N SER A 495 19.81 -12.75 3.64
CA SER A 495 20.54 -13.18 2.44
C SER A 495 20.90 -12.00 1.54
N LYS A 496 19.96 -11.07 1.32
CA LYS A 496 20.21 -9.86 0.52
C LYS A 496 21.25 -8.96 1.19
N LEU A 497 21.13 -8.76 2.51
CA LEU A 497 22.05 -7.92 3.27
C LEU A 497 23.47 -8.50 3.27
N ASP A 498 23.64 -9.81 3.45
CA ASP A 498 24.95 -10.47 3.41
C ASP A 498 25.62 -10.28 2.04
N ARG A 499 24.85 -10.39 0.95
CA ARG A 499 25.34 -10.15 -0.42
C ARG A 499 25.72 -8.67 -0.65
N LEU A 500 24.94 -7.72 -0.12
CA LEU A 500 25.23 -6.27 -0.24
C LEU A 500 26.53 -5.92 0.48
N LEU A 501 26.69 -6.39 1.72
CA LEU A 501 27.91 -6.16 2.51
C LEU A 501 29.14 -6.78 1.85
N ALA A 502 29.02 -8.00 1.29
CA ALA A 502 30.13 -8.65 0.59
C ALA A 502 30.60 -7.87 -0.67
N VAL A 503 29.67 -7.26 -1.40
CA VAL A 503 30.02 -6.41 -2.56
C VAL A 503 30.71 -5.14 -2.11
N GLN A 504 30.22 -4.51 -1.04
CA GLN A 504 30.79 -3.27 -0.52
C GLN A 504 32.24 -3.47 -0.04
N SER A 505 32.52 -4.54 0.70
CA SER A 505 33.89 -4.86 1.14
C SER A 505 34.87 -5.10 -0.01
N ASN A 506 34.41 -5.66 -1.14
CA ASN A 506 35.26 -5.89 -2.31
C ASN A 506 35.50 -4.61 -3.12
N GLY A 507 34.55 -3.66 -3.10
CA GLY A 507 34.71 -2.34 -3.73
C GLY A 507 35.76 -1.47 -3.03
N ASP A 508 35.80 -1.51 -1.69
CA ASP A 508 36.77 -0.76 -0.88
C ASP A 508 38.23 -1.22 -1.13
N VAL A 509 38.45 -2.47 -1.54
CA VAL A 509 39.79 -2.99 -1.89
C VAL A 509 40.28 -2.47 -3.26
N LEU A 510 39.37 -2.09 -4.16
CA LEU A 510 39.70 -1.61 -5.51
C LEU A 510 39.86 -0.09 -5.60
N CYS A 511 39.35 0.68 -4.63
CA CYS A 511 39.55 2.14 -4.56
C CYS A 511 40.86 2.56 -3.85
N VAL A 512 41.68 1.61 -3.39
CA VAL A 512 43.03 1.85 -2.88
C VAL A 512 44.06 1.38 -3.92
N ARG A 513 44.04 1.94 -5.13
CA ARG A 513 45.16 1.90 -6.08
C ARG A 513 45.20 3.12 -6.98
#